data_AF-A0A482VA42-F1
#
_entry.id   AF-A0A482VA42-F1
#
_cell.length_a   1.000
_cell.length_b   1.000
_cell.length_c   1.000
_cell.angle_alpha   90.00
_cell.angle_beta   90.00
_cell.angle_gamma   90.00
#
_symmetry.space_group_name_H-M   'P 1'
#
loop_
_entity.id
_entity.type
_entity.pdbx_description
1 polymer ?
#
loop_
_entity_poly.entity_id
_entity_poly.type
_entity_poly.pdbx_seq_one_letter_code
_entity_poly.pdbx_strand_id
1 'polypeptide(L)'
;MNITETLIDIFECDCSTSEVISRLQKSSRRYNEFVSIDVYLVGKILGKVHQDNEINLKALVEIVSNLHQIQRKILLKSQEDMRSTDTILYYIDQILMNHRYDQQVHITSDNFYILISDINESNFSGLALLEHNQTFQMQILEGDIEIEEVANYENLTGAVVLSAELKKQMDEDAKIVVTFFPDDAFFNENTTKSKDVSKIFGVILPNLTEFSGPVSVLHKVTKNHYQDQCSYWYYNQSVAGFWFDDRIGKRLASMVNCEFWHTTHFALLLLDQDKFHDEALKWITYINCSISLVSLFGIILTAVLFKKWRKNAGNQILLNFTCVMVIQIGLLYVSNAINQTSQHNVLCIVTGSLLHYSVISEFCWMLVISFLQYKRFVKVLEATPTHVLLKACLCGWLLPLIPVVSLLLSNPSSYIH
;
A
#
# COMPACT_ATOMS: atom_id res chain seq x y z
N MET A 1 22.45 -21.23 19.10
CA MET A 1 23.15 -19.96 18.82
C MET A 1 22.11 -19.00 18.26
N ASN A 2 22.09 -17.77 18.78
CA ASN A 2 21.19 -16.74 18.28
C ASN A 2 21.58 -16.40 16.81
N ILE A 3 20.63 -15.95 15.98
CA ILE A 3 20.91 -15.60 14.57
C ILE A 3 21.96 -14.50 14.52
N THR A 4 21.82 -13.46 15.33
CA THR A 4 22.77 -12.34 15.39
C THR A 4 24.19 -12.81 15.64
N GLU A 5 24.41 -13.68 16.61
CA GLU A 5 25.74 -14.24 16.92
C GLU A 5 26.30 -15.05 15.74
N THR A 6 25.43 -15.79 15.05
CA THR A 6 25.82 -16.59 13.87
C THR A 6 26.23 -15.69 12.71
N LEU A 7 25.49 -14.59 12.47
CA LEU A 7 25.82 -13.63 11.42
C LEU A 7 27.08 -12.84 11.73
N ILE A 8 27.32 -12.47 13.00
CA ILE A 8 28.58 -11.86 13.43
C ILE A 8 29.75 -12.82 13.17
N ASP A 9 29.63 -14.09 13.55
CA ASP A 9 30.67 -15.09 13.29
C ASP A 9 30.94 -15.28 11.78
N ILE A 10 29.89 -15.28 10.94
CA ILE A 10 30.05 -15.32 9.48
C ILE A 10 30.78 -14.06 8.97
N PHE A 11 30.44 -12.89 9.50
CA PHE A 11 31.05 -11.62 9.10
C PHE A 11 32.52 -11.53 9.49
N GLU A 12 32.86 -11.97 10.70
CA GLU A 12 34.22 -11.94 11.25
C GLU A 12 35.10 -13.08 10.74
N CYS A 13 34.53 -14.18 10.25
CA CYS A 13 35.32 -15.30 9.74
C CYS A 13 36.20 -14.92 8.55
N ASP A 14 37.49 -15.27 8.59
CA ASP A 14 38.40 -15.30 7.43
C ASP A 14 38.17 -16.55 6.55
N CYS A 15 36.90 -16.81 6.26
CA CYS A 15 36.43 -17.93 5.45
C CYS A 15 36.53 -17.58 3.95
N SER A 16 36.54 -18.60 3.07
CA SER A 16 36.36 -18.37 1.64
C SER A 16 34.95 -17.85 1.33
N THR A 17 34.78 -17.12 0.22
CA THR A 17 33.48 -16.60 -0.22
C THR A 17 32.40 -17.68 -0.31
N SER A 18 32.76 -18.84 -0.87
CA SER A 18 31.84 -19.98 -0.99
C SER A 18 31.33 -20.46 0.36
N GLU A 19 32.20 -20.52 1.37
CA GLU A 19 31.81 -20.90 2.74
C GLU A 19 30.93 -19.82 3.38
N VAL A 20 31.27 -18.53 3.21
CA VAL A 20 30.46 -17.41 3.71
C VAL A 20 29.04 -17.47 3.14
N ILE A 21 28.90 -17.64 1.83
CA ILE A 21 27.60 -17.73 1.14
C ILE A 21 26.82 -18.97 1.60
N SER A 22 27.47 -20.13 1.71
CA SER A 22 26.84 -21.37 2.20
C SER A 22 26.29 -21.22 3.63
N ARG A 23 27.10 -20.65 4.53
CA ARG A 23 26.69 -20.39 5.92
C ARG A 23 25.58 -19.34 6.02
N LEU A 24 25.63 -18.31 5.17
CA LEU A 24 24.60 -17.28 5.09
C LEU A 24 23.27 -17.85 4.58
N GLN A 25 23.30 -18.71 3.56
CA GLN A 25 22.13 -19.43 3.03
C GLN A 25 21.46 -20.29 4.09
N LYS A 26 22.25 -20.99 4.92
CA LYS A 26 21.70 -21.77 6.03
C LYS A 26 21.04 -20.86 7.08
N SER A 27 21.60 -19.69 7.32
CA SER A 27 21.09 -18.73 8.31
C SER A 27 19.82 -18.02 7.81
N SER A 28 19.75 -17.68 6.52
CA SER A 28 18.58 -17.00 5.93
C SER A 28 17.30 -17.83 5.99
N ARG A 29 17.38 -19.17 6.02
CA ARG A 29 16.21 -20.06 6.19
C ARG A 29 15.45 -19.84 7.50
N ARG A 30 16.07 -19.22 8.50
CA ARG A 30 15.44 -18.86 9.78
C ARG A 30 14.98 -17.40 9.78
N TYR A 31 14.57 -16.87 8.62
CA TYR A 31 14.14 -15.46 8.43
C TYR A 31 13.10 -14.98 9.46
N ASN A 32 12.25 -15.88 9.98
CA ASN A 32 11.23 -15.57 10.99
C ASN A 32 11.80 -15.11 12.35
N GLU A 33 13.07 -15.41 12.64
CA GLU A 33 13.73 -15.02 13.89
C GLU A 33 14.62 -13.77 13.73
N PHE A 34 14.71 -13.20 12.52
CA PHE A 34 15.55 -12.02 12.26
C PHE A 34 15.03 -10.79 12.99
N VAL A 35 15.95 -9.96 13.47
CA VAL A 35 15.67 -8.59 13.94
C VAL A 35 16.42 -7.57 13.10
N SER A 36 16.19 -6.26 13.32
CA SER A 36 16.69 -5.21 12.42
C SER A 36 18.22 -5.20 12.24
N ILE A 37 18.99 -5.57 13.28
CA ILE A 37 20.46 -5.67 13.19
C ILE A 37 20.92 -6.84 12.31
N ASP A 38 20.13 -7.92 12.23
CA ASP A 38 20.48 -9.08 11.42
C ASP A 38 20.45 -8.73 9.93
N VAL A 39 19.43 -7.97 9.50
CA VAL A 39 19.32 -7.47 8.12
C VAL A 39 20.53 -6.59 7.77
N TYR A 40 20.96 -5.71 8.69
CA TYR A 40 22.17 -4.92 8.52
C TYR A 40 23.42 -5.78 8.35
N LEU A 41 23.59 -6.79 9.22
CA LEU A 41 24.73 -7.71 9.15
C LEU A 41 24.76 -8.47 7.82
N VAL A 42 23.62 -8.91 7.30
CA VAL A 42 23.56 -9.54 5.98
C VAL A 42 24.06 -8.60 4.89
N GLY A 43 23.64 -7.33 4.89
CA GLY A 43 24.16 -6.33 3.95
C GLY A 43 25.69 -6.17 4.05
N LYS A 44 26.26 -6.21 5.26
CA LYS A 44 27.71 -6.17 5.48
C LYS A 44 28.43 -7.43 5.01
N ILE A 45 27.83 -8.61 5.21
CA ILE A 45 28.38 -9.89 4.72
C ILE A 45 28.41 -9.89 3.18
N LEU A 46 27.32 -9.47 2.52
CA LEU A 46 27.29 -9.32 1.06
C LEU A 46 28.34 -8.32 0.59
N GLY A 47 28.52 -7.21 1.32
CA GLY A 47 29.59 -6.26 1.08
C GLY A 47 31.01 -6.81 1.26
N LYS A 48 31.21 -7.88 2.04
CA LYS A 48 32.52 -8.55 2.15
C LYS A 48 32.83 -9.40 0.92
N VAL A 49 31.82 -10.01 0.32
CA VAL A 49 31.98 -10.98 -0.77
C VAL A 49 31.81 -10.39 -2.17
N HIS A 50 31.26 -9.18 -2.32
CA HIS A 50 30.85 -8.61 -3.61
C HIS A 50 31.93 -8.49 -4.70
N GLN A 51 33.22 -8.56 -4.34
CA GLN A 51 34.33 -8.50 -5.29
C GLN A 51 34.64 -9.86 -5.93
N ASP A 52 34.14 -10.94 -5.36
CA ASP A 52 34.31 -12.29 -5.89
C ASP A 52 33.34 -12.51 -7.06
N ASN A 53 33.87 -12.86 -8.22
CA ASN A 53 33.11 -13.05 -9.44
C ASN A 53 32.57 -14.48 -9.62
N GLU A 54 32.91 -15.43 -8.74
CA GLU A 54 32.52 -16.85 -8.81
C GLU A 54 31.52 -17.25 -7.69
N ILE A 55 30.75 -16.29 -7.18
CA ILE A 55 29.71 -16.53 -6.17
C ILE A 55 28.65 -17.52 -6.71
N ASN A 56 28.26 -18.49 -5.87
CA ASN A 56 27.15 -19.38 -6.17
C ASN A 56 25.81 -18.61 -6.21
N LEU A 57 25.37 -18.24 -7.41
CA LEU A 57 24.16 -17.45 -7.61
C LEU A 57 22.87 -18.17 -7.16
N LYS A 58 22.83 -19.50 -7.18
CA LYS A 58 21.65 -20.24 -6.68
C LYS A 58 21.49 -20.05 -5.17
N ALA A 59 22.60 -20.08 -4.43
CA ALA A 59 22.59 -19.80 -3.01
C ALA A 59 22.24 -18.33 -2.73
N LEU A 60 22.77 -17.39 -3.53
CA LEU A 60 22.42 -15.96 -3.43
C LEU A 60 20.92 -15.73 -3.63
N VAL A 61 20.31 -16.30 -4.67
CA VAL A 61 18.89 -16.15 -4.95
C VAL A 61 18.03 -16.71 -3.81
N GLU A 62 18.40 -17.88 -3.25
CA GLU A 62 17.70 -18.43 -2.08
C GLU A 62 17.86 -17.54 -0.84
N ILE A 63 19.04 -16.94 -0.62
CA ILE A 63 19.25 -15.97 0.47
C ILE A 63 18.29 -14.79 0.31
N VAL A 64 18.29 -14.13 -0.85
CA VAL A 64 17.45 -12.94 -1.10
C VAL A 64 15.97 -13.29 -0.99
N SER A 65 15.55 -14.43 -1.56
CA SER A 65 14.16 -14.90 -1.49
C SER A 65 13.68 -15.23 -0.07
N ASN A 66 14.58 -15.65 0.82
CA ASN A 66 14.28 -15.85 2.25
C ASN A 66 14.21 -14.52 3.00
N LEU A 67 15.16 -13.62 2.76
CA LEU A 67 15.19 -12.29 3.38
C LEU A 67 13.95 -11.46 3.03
N HIS A 68 13.42 -11.66 1.82
CA HIS A 68 12.18 -11.05 1.35
C HIS A 68 10.96 -11.43 2.22
N GLN A 69 11.00 -12.58 2.90
CA GLN A 69 9.93 -13.04 3.80
C GLN A 69 10.06 -12.50 5.23
N ILE A 70 11.10 -11.73 5.56
CA ILE A 70 11.23 -11.08 6.85
C ILE A 70 10.05 -10.13 7.05
N GLN A 71 9.54 -10.05 8.28
CA GLN A 71 8.41 -9.18 8.61
C GLN A 71 8.67 -7.72 8.15
N ARG A 72 7.72 -7.14 7.41
CA ARG A 72 7.82 -5.79 6.84
C ARG A 72 8.26 -4.72 7.86
N LYS A 73 7.76 -4.81 9.10
CA LYS A 73 8.14 -3.89 10.20
C LYS A 73 9.64 -3.94 10.52
N ILE A 74 10.26 -5.11 10.42
CA ILE A 74 11.68 -5.31 10.71
C ILE A 74 12.53 -4.75 9.57
N LEU A 75 12.12 -5.00 8.32
CA LEU A 75 12.76 -4.45 7.12
C LEU A 75 12.69 -2.92 7.11
N LEU A 76 11.51 -2.34 7.32
CA LEU A 76 11.29 -0.89 7.47
C LEU A 76 12.22 -0.29 8.53
N LYS A 77 12.20 -0.86 9.75
CA LYS A 77 13.04 -0.36 10.84
C LYS A 77 14.54 -0.48 10.53
N SER A 78 14.96 -1.59 9.92
CA SER A 78 16.37 -1.78 9.53
C SER A 78 16.82 -0.81 8.44
N GLN A 79 15.90 -0.38 7.58
CA GLN A 79 16.14 0.61 6.55
C GLN A 79 16.21 2.02 7.15
N GLU A 80 15.29 2.38 8.04
CA GLU A 80 15.28 3.68 8.74
C GLU A 80 16.53 3.87 9.61
N ASP A 81 16.89 2.86 10.41
CA ASP A 81 17.97 2.97 11.39
C ASP A 81 19.36 2.84 10.73
N MET A 82 19.50 1.97 9.71
CA MET A 82 20.80 1.50 9.22
C MET A 82 20.90 1.36 7.70
N ARG A 83 19.85 1.71 6.94
CA ARG A 83 19.81 1.65 5.47
C ARG A 83 20.11 0.25 4.91
N SER A 84 19.62 -0.75 5.64
CA SER A 84 20.01 -2.14 5.45
C SER A 84 19.48 -2.72 4.14
N THR A 85 18.24 -2.42 3.76
CA THR A 85 17.64 -2.98 2.53
C THR A 85 18.27 -2.38 1.27
N ASP A 86 18.54 -1.07 1.26
CA ASP A 86 19.32 -0.45 0.17
C ASP A 86 20.73 -1.03 0.05
N THR A 87 21.38 -1.29 1.19
CA THR A 87 22.72 -1.87 1.21
C THR A 87 22.72 -3.28 0.61
N ILE A 88 21.69 -4.08 0.91
CA ILE A 88 21.51 -5.41 0.33
C ILE A 88 21.27 -5.30 -1.18
N LEU A 89 20.34 -4.45 -1.63
CA LEU A 89 20.08 -4.22 -3.06
C LEU A 89 21.35 -3.81 -3.80
N TYR A 90 22.09 -2.84 -3.27
CA TYR A 90 23.35 -2.38 -3.84
C TYR A 90 24.35 -3.52 -4.05
N TYR A 91 24.59 -4.34 -3.02
CA TYR A 91 25.58 -5.41 -3.12
C TYR A 91 25.09 -6.59 -3.97
N ILE A 92 23.78 -6.85 -4.03
CA ILE A 92 23.22 -7.79 -5.01
C ILE A 92 23.53 -7.30 -6.43
N ASP A 93 23.27 -6.03 -6.73
CA ASP A 93 23.55 -5.44 -8.04
C ASP A 93 25.04 -5.56 -8.39
N GLN A 94 25.93 -5.23 -7.45
CA GLN A 94 27.38 -5.37 -7.66
C GLN A 94 27.81 -6.82 -7.90
N ILE A 95 27.27 -7.78 -7.14
CA ILE A 95 27.57 -9.21 -7.33
C ILE A 95 27.12 -9.67 -8.72
N LEU A 96 25.87 -9.37 -9.10
CA LEU A 96 25.33 -9.78 -10.39
C LEU A 96 26.07 -9.12 -11.56
N MET A 97 26.43 -7.85 -11.42
CA MET A 97 27.22 -7.10 -12.39
C MET A 97 28.60 -7.70 -12.60
N ASN A 98 29.30 -8.07 -11.54
CA ASN A 98 30.67 -8.59 -11.60
C ASN A 98 30.76 -10.11 -11.85
N HIS A 99 29.65 -10.84 -11.72
CA HIS A 99 29.65 -12.30 -11.85
C HIS A 99 30.13 -12.76 -13.23
N ARG A 100 31.02 -13.75 -13.22
CA ARG A 100 31.50 -14.43 -14.43
C ARG A 100 30.61 -15.62 -14.73
N TYR A 101 30.17 -15.73 -15.98
CA TYR A 101 29.37 -16.84 -16.48
C TYR A 101 29.88 -17.23 -17.87
N ASP A 102 29.79 -18.52 -18.19
CA ASP A 102 30.13 -19.03 -19.53
C ASP A 102 28.88 -19.26 -20.39
N GLN A 103 27.71 -19.32 -19.75
CA GLN A 103 26.41 -19.50 -20.39
C GLN A 103 25.37 -18.63 -19.69
N GLN A 104 24.32 -18.28 -20.42
CA GLN A 104 23.18 -17.55 -19.89
C GLN A 104 22.70 -18.14 -18.55
N VAL A 105 22.56 -17.26 -17.55
CA VAL A 105 22.14 -17.64 -16.20
C VAL A 105 20.68 -17.30 -16.03
N HIS A 106 19.86 -18.28 -15.68
CA HIS A 106 18.45 -18.11 -15.37
C HIS A 106 18.12 -18.87 -14.09
N ILE A 107 17.83 -18.14 -13.02
CA ILE A 107 17.53 -18.73 -11.70
C ILE A 107 16.26 -18.10 -11.14
N THR A 108 15.35 -18.96 -10.70
CA THR A 108 14.06 -18.59 -10.14
C THR A 108 13.92 -19.09 -8.70
N SER A 109 13.20 -18.33 -7.89
CA SER A 109 12.80 -18.67 -6.52
C SER A 109 11.44 -18.03 -6.25
N ASP A 110 10.85 -18.23 -5.08
CA ASP A 110 9.50 -17.74 -4.78
C ASP A 110 9.41 -16.20 -4.80
N ASN A 111 10.43 -15.50 -4.32
CA ASN A 111 10.39 -14.04 -4.11
C ASN A 111 11.51 -13.25 -4.81
N PHE A 112 12.37 -13.92 -5.59
CA PHE A 112 13.45 -13.26 -6.30
C PHE A 112 13.91 -14.08 -7.49
N TYR A 113 14.12 -13.41 -8.61
CA TYR A 113 14.44 -14.02 -9.88
C TYR A 113 15.55 -13.23 -10.55
N ILE A 114 16.47 -13.92 -11.22
CA ILE A 114 17.56 -13.30 -11.96
C ILE A 114 17.70 -13.92 -13.36
N LEU A 115 18.04 -13.05 -14.30
CA LEU A 115 18.50 -13.41 -15.64
C LEU A 115 19.81 -12.65 -15.90
N ILE A 116 20.84 -13.36 -16.34
CA ILE A 116 22.08 -12.78 -16.84
C ILE A 116 22.32 -13.33 -18.24
N SER A 117 22.50 -12.46 -19.22
CA SER A 117 22.65 -12.85 -20.62
C SER A 117 23.57 -11.89 -21.37
N ASP A 118 24.22 -12.40 -22.41
CA ASP A 118 24.89 -11.57 -23.42
C ASP A 118 23.89 -11.23 -24.52
N ILE A 119 23.74 -9.94 -24.82
CA ILE A 119 22.63 -9.46 -25.64
C ILE A 119 22.70 -10.01 -27.07
N ASN A 120 23.88 -9.99 -27.70
CA ASN A 120 24.01 -10.38 -29.10
C ASN A 120 24.14 -11.90 -29.28
N GLU A 121 24.84 -12.62 -28.39
CA GLU A 121 24.92 -14.09 -28.48
C GLU A 121 23.55 -14.77 -28.36
N SER A 122 22.66 -14.20 -27.54
CA SER A 122 21.32 -14.75 -27.30
C SER A 122 20.22 -14.07 -28.14
N ASN A 123 20.57 -13.13 -29.04
CA ASN A 123 19.62 -12.31 -29.77
C ASN A 123 18.56 -11.67 -28.83
N PHE A 124 18.98 -11.31 -27.61
CA PHE A 124 18.11 -10.90 -26.52
C PHE A 124 17.41 -9.59 -26.84
N SER A 125 16.10 -9.57 -26.63
CA SER A 125 15.28 -8.37 -26.80
C SER A 125 14.41 -8.07 -25.60
N GLY A 126 14.27 -9.03 -24.68
CA GLY A 126 13.54 -8.79 -23.46
C GLY A 126 13.27 -10.05 -22.65
N LEU A 127 12.47 -9.86 -21.61
CA LEU A 127 12.02 -10.89 -20.70
C LEU A 127 10.53 -10.66 -20.45
N ALA A 128 9.70 -11.66 -20.75
CA ALA A 128 8.30 -11.68 -20.36
C ALA A 128 8.09 -12.53 -19.11
N LEU A 129 7.24 -12.05 -18.21
CA LEU A 129 6.82 -12.76 -17.02
C LEU A 129 5.37 -13.20 -17.16
N LEU A 130 5.16 -14.51 -17.22
CA LEU A 130 3.86 -15.14 -17.36
C LEU A 130 3.43 -15.73 -16.02
N GLU A 131 2.15 -15.57 -15.65
CA GLU A 131 1.61 -16.14 -14.41
C GLU A 131 0.76 -17.38 -14.71
N HIS A 132 1.14 -18.53 -14.18
CA HIS A 132 0.38 -19.77 -14.30
C HIS A 132 0.20 -20.42 -12.93
N ASN A 133 -1.04 -20.65 -12.52
CA ASN A 133 -1.37 -21.27 -11.21
C ASN A 133 -0.63 -20.63 -10.02
N GLN A 134 -0.59 -19.29 -9.96
CA GLN A 134 0.12 -18.52 -8.90
C GLN A 134 1.64 -18.69 -8.89
N THR A 135 2.23 -19.23 -9.96
CA THR A 135 3.68 -19.29 -10.17
C THR A 135 4.07 -18.44 -11.36
N PHE A 136 5.20 -17.76 -11.26
CA PHE A 136 5.74 -16.96 -12.36
C PHE A 136 6.70 -17.78 -13.20
N GLN A 137 6.51 -17.75 -14.51
CA GLN A 137 7.41 -18.32 -15.51
C GLN A 137 8.03 -17.17 -16.31
N MET A 138 9.36 -17.18 -16.40
CA MET A 138 10.09 -16.23 -17.22
C MET A 138 10.31 -16.82 -18.60
N GLN A 139 10.00 -16.02 -19.62
CA GLN A 139 10.23 -16.34 -21.02
C GLN A 139 11.14 -15.28 -21.62
N ILE A 140 12.28 -15.70 -22.16
CA ILE A 140 13.19 -14.81 -22.89
C ILE A 140 12.57 -14.45 -24.23
N LEU A 141 12.67 -13.19 -24.59
CA LEU A 141 12.19 -12.61 -25.83
C LEU A 141 13.39 -12.39 -26.75
N GLU A 142 13.36 -12.96 -27.96
CA GLU A 142 14.48 -12.97 -28.91
C GLU A 142 14.10 -12.30 -30.23
N GLY A 143 15.05 -11.62 -30.89
CA GLY A 143 14.85 -11.03 -32.21
C GLY A 143 14.12 -9.67 -32.22
N ASP A 144 13.51 -9.30 -33.33
CA ASP A 144 12.83 -8.00 -33.42
C ASP A 144 11.37 -8.14 -32.98
N ILE A 145 11.13 -7.85 -31.70
CA ILE A 145 9.82 -7.95 -31.06
C ILE A 145 9.25 -6.55 -30.81
N GLU A 146 8.00 -6.35 -31.24
CA GLU A 146 7.25 -5.13 -30.95
C GLU A 146 6.58 -5.22 -29.57
N ILE A 147 6.53 -4.10 -28.85
CA ILE A 147 6.00 -4.08 -27.48
C ILE A 147 4.48 -4.33 -27.44
N GLU A 148 3.78 -3.93 -28.49
CA GLU A 148 2.35 -4.20 -28.69
C GLU A 148 2.07 -5.70 -28.82
N GLU A 149 2.99 -6.47 -29.41
CA GLU A 149 2.86 -7.92 -29.49
C GLU A 149 2.98 -8.54 -28.09
N VAL A 150 4.02 -8.16 -27.35
CA VAL A 150 4.27 -8.65 -25.98
C VAL A 150 3.08 -8.32 -25.09
N ALA A 151 2.55 -7.09 -25.14
CA ALA A 151 1.44 -6.66 -24.31
C ALA A 151 0.14 -7.50 -24.48
N ASN A 152 0.03 -8.26 -25.57
CA ASN A 152 -1.10 -9.15 -25.85
C ASN A 152 -0.85 -10.62 -25.47
N TYR A 153 0.30 -10.97 -24.89
CA TYR A 153 0.58 -12.34 -24.44
C TYR A 153 -0.41 -12.77 -23.36
N GLU A 154 -0.93 -13.99 -23.49
CA GLU A 154 -1.83 -14.56 -22.49
C GLU A 154 -1.13 -14.72 -21.14
N ASN A 155 -1.80 -14.37 -20.06
CA ASN A 155 -1.29 -14.45 -18.69
C ASN A 155 -0.03 -13.61 -18.41
N LEU A 156 0.28 -12.63 -19.27
CA LEU A 156 1.35 -11.68 -18.98
C LEU A 156 1.08 -10.93 -17.67
N THR A 157 2.10 -10.84 -16.82
CA THR A 157 2.09 -10.08 -15.57
C THR A 157 3.06 -8.92 -15.57
N GLY A 158 4.11 -9.00 -16.39
CA GLY A 158 4.97 -7.89 -16.72
C GLY A 158 6.03 -8.31 -17.73
N ALA A 159 6.76 -7.35 -18.27
CA ALA A 159 7.87 -7.63 -19.17
C ALA A 159 8.91 -6.51 -19.13
N VAL A 160 10.14 -6.82 -19.51
CA VAL A 160 11.20 -5.86 -19.82
C VAL A 160 11.55 -6.06 -21.29
N VAL A 161 11.56 -4.99 -22.08
CA VAL A 161 11.87 -5.02 -23.51
C VAL A 161 12.86 -3.91 -23.84
N LEU A 162 13.96 -4.26 -24.50
CA LEU A 162 14.95 -3.30 -24.97
C LEU A 162 14.53 -2.74 -26.33
N SER A 163 14.61 -1.42 -26.52
CA SER A 163 14.32 -0.83 -27.84
C SER A 163 15.37 -1.24 -28.89
N ALA A 164 14.98 -1.20 -30.16
CA ALA A 164 15.89 -1.53 -31.26
C ALA A 164 17.08 -0.56 -31.34
N GLU A 165 16.88 0.73 -31.00
CA GLU A 165 17.95 1.73 -30.93
C GLU A 165 18.94 1.39 -29.83
N LEU A 166 18.44 0.98 -28.66
CA LEU A 166 19.27 0.59 -27.52
C LEU A 166 20.11 -0.63 -27.87
N LYS A 167 19.49 -1.69 -28.43
CA LYS A 167 20.20 -2.90 -28.88
C LYS A 167 21.34 -2.57 -29.86
N LYS A 168 21.09 -1.67 -30.83
CA LYS A 168 22.09 -1.27 -31.84
C LYS A 168 23.29 -0.50 -31.27
N GLN A 169 23.14 0.13 -30.11
CA GLN A 169 24.24 0.84 -29.46
C GLN A 169 25.21 -0.11 -28.74
N MET A 170 24.76 -1.32 -28.41
CA MET A 170 25.48 -2.23 -27.52
C MET A 170 26.46 -3.13 -28.28
N ASP A 171 27.63 -3.35 -27.68
CA ASP A 171 28.69 -4.21 -28.19
C ASP A 171 28.28 -5.71 -28.21
N GLU A 172 29.04 -6.56 -28.92
CA GLU A 172 28.77 -8.00 -29.06
C GLU A 172 28.77 -8.76 -27.71
N ASP A 173 29.61 -8.35 -26.77
CA ASP A 173 29.75 -8.93 -25.42
C ASP A 173 28.99 -8.13 -24.35
N ALA A 174 28.01 -7.33 -24.76
CA ALA A 174 27.23 -6.54 -23.83
C ALA A 174 26.37 -7.42 -22.91
N LYS A 175 26.74 -7.40 -21.63
CA LYS A 175 26.02 -8.05 -20.54
C LYS A 175 24.74 -7.30 -20.17
N ILE A 176 23.64 -8.03 -20.00
CA ILE A 176 22.43 -7.57 -19.32
C ILE A 176 22.16 -8.41 -18.08
N VAL A 177 21.76 -7.73 -17.01
CA VAL A 177 21.19 -8.36 -15.82
C VAL A 177 19.75 -7.86 -15.66
N VAL A 178 18.81 -8.78 -15.59
CA VAL A 178 17.42 -8.48 -15.22
C VAL A 178 17.10 -9.19 -13.91
N THR A 179 16.61 -8.44 -12.93
CA THR A 179 16.12 -8.96 -11.66
C THR A 179 14.63 -8.70 -11.52
N PHE A 180 13.95 -9.56 -10.79
CA PHE A 180 12.52 -9.42 -10.56
C PHE A 180 12.15 -9.69 -9.10
N PHE A 181 11.40 -8.77 -8.52
CA PHE A 181 10.83 -8.85 -7.18
C PHE A 181 9.30 -8.81 -7.27
N PRO A 182 8.58 -9.81 -6.72
CA PRO A 182 7.12 -9.85 -6.77
C PRO A 182 6.42 -8.70 -6.03
N ASP A 183 7.05 -8.15 -4.98
CA ASP A 183 6.53 -7.06 -4.16
C ASP A 183 7.65 -6.13 -3.65
N ASP A 184 7.27 -5.11 -2.90
CA ASP A 184 8.12 -4.01 -2.47
C ASP A 184 8.90 -4.27 -1.15
N ALA A 185 9.01 -5.50 -0.65
CA ALA A 185 9.57 -5.82 0.68
C ALA A 185 10.96 -5.19 0.97
N PHE A 186 11.84 -5.06 -0.03
CA PHE A 186 13.14 -4.37 0.11
C PHE A 186 13.10 -2.86 -0.21
N PHE A 187 12.05 -2.38 -0.87
CA PHE A 187 11.88 -1.00 -1.33
C PHE A 187 11.10 -0.19 -0.30
N ASN A 188 11.77 0.08 0.82
CA ASN A 188 11.19 0.70 2.01
C ASN A 188 11.44 2.22 2.01
N GLU A 189 10.45 3.03 1.62
CA GLU A 189 10.55 4.50 1.68
C GLU A 189 10.02 5.04 3.01
N ASN A 190 10.67 6.07 3.56
CA ASN A 190 10.19 6.76 4.76
C ASN A 190 9.10 7.77 4.38
N THR A 191 7.92 7.28 4.01
CA THR A 191 6.76 8.14 3.70
C THR A 191 5.52 7.68 4.47
N THR A 192 4.65 8.64 4.82
CA THR A 192 3.38 8.36 5.49
C THR A 192 2.29 7.88 4.53
N LYS A 193 2.56 7.85 3.21
CA LYS A 193 1.58 7.49 2.18
C LYS A 193 1.82 6.07 1.73
N SER A 194 0.88 5.17 2.01
CA SER A 194 0.89 3.82 1.44
C SER A 194 0.57 3.90 -0.06
N LYS A 195 1.62 3.80 -0.89
CA LYS A 195 1.50 3.63 -2.33
C LYS A 195 1.36 2.15 -2.64
N ASP A 196 0.48 1.79 -3.57
CA ASP A 196 0.44 0.42 -4.08
C ASP A 196 1.52 0.33 -5.17
N VAL A 197 2.54 -0.50 -4.93
CA VAL A 197 3.66 -0.69 -5.85
C VAL A 197 3.36 -1.93 -6.68
N SER A 198 3.50 -1.83 -8.00
CA SER A 198 3.47 -3.01 -8.86
C SER A 198 4.71 -3.89 -8.64
N LYS A 199 4.78 -5.02 -9.35
CA LYS A 199 5.98 -5.86 -9.33
C LYS A 199 7.19 -5.07 -9.82
N ILE A 200 8.36 -5.29 -9.23
CA ILE A 200 9.57 -4.50 -9.49
C ILE A 200 10.51 -5.26 -10.43
N PHE A 201 10.98 -4.57 -11.45
CA PHE A 201 11.98 -5.08 -12.40
C PHE A 201 13.28 -4.28 -12.25
N GLY A 202 14.36 -4.94 -11.85
CA GLY A 202 15.70 -4.37 -11.91
C GLY A 202 16.33 -4.65 -13.27
N VAL A 203 16.92 -3.63 -13.89
CA VAL A 203 17.63 -3.78 -15.16
C VAL A 203 18.98 -3.10 -15.03
N ILE A 204 20.05 -3.85 -15.29
CA ILE A 204 21.43 -3.36 -15.22
C ILE A 204 22.12 -3.67 -16.54
N LEU A 205 22.68 -2.62 -17.15
CA LEU A 205 23.52 -2.68 -18.35
C LEU A 205 24.89 -2.10 -17.95
N PRO A 206 25.87 -2.93 -17.53
CA PRO A 206 27.10 -2.46 -16.88
C PRO A 206 27.97 -1.53 -17.74
N ASN A 207 27.97 -1.77 -19.06
CA ASN A 207 28.84 -1.07 -20.01
C ASN A 207 28.18 0.18 -20.62
N LEU A 208 27.01 0.59 -20.12
CA LEU A 208 26.21 1.66 -20.73
C LEU A 208 25.93 2.80 -19.75
N THR A 209 26.40 4.00 -20.10
CA THR A 209 26.13 5.24 -19.34
C THR A 209 25.14 6.17 -20.04
N GLU A 210 25.09 6.14 -21.37
CA GLU A 210 24.19 6.94 -22.19
C GLU A 210 23.28 6.04 -23.02
N PHE A 211 22.00 6.38 -23.11
CA PHE A 211 20.97 5.53 -23.73
C PHE A 211 20.46 6.17 -25.03
N SER A 212 20.70 5.52 -26.16
CA SER A 212 20.17 5.91 -27.47
C SER A 212 18.66 5.66 -27.60
N GLY A 213 18.13 4.74 -26.80
CA GLY A 213 16.73 4.34 -26.75
C GLY A 213 16.32 3.82 -25.37
N PRO A 214 15.01 3.67 -25.13
CA PRO A 214 14.52 3.30 -23.81
C PRO A 214 14.57 1.79 -23.51
N VAL A 215 14.66 1.48 -22.23
CA VAL A 215 14.21 0.20 -21.66
C VAL A 215 12.72 0.34 -21.37
N SER A 216 11.90 -0.48 -22.01
CA SER A 216 10.45 -0.49 -21.81
C SER A 216 10.07 -1.56 -20.78
N VAL A 217 9.31 -1.19 -19.75
CA VAL A 217 8.80 -2.10 -18.72
C VAL A 217 7.29 -2.11 -18.77
N LEU A 218 6.72 -3.29 -19.01
CA LEU A 218 5.28 -3.52 -18.98
C LEU A 218 4.85 -3.97 -17.59
N HIS A 219 3.82 -3.32 -17.05
CA HIS A 219 3.19 -3.70 -15.79
C HIS A 219 1.71 -4.03 -16.03
N LYS A 220 1.25 -5.18 -15.53
CA LYS A 220 -0.17 -5.53 -15.55
C LYS A 220 -0.95 -4.67 -14.57
N VAL A 221 -2.04 -4.07 -15.04
CA VAL A 221 -2.92 -3.25 -14.21
C VAL A 221 -4.27 -3.93 -14.06
N THR A 222 -4.70 -4.17 -12.83
CA THR A 222 -5.95 -4.89 -12.52
C THR A 222 -7.09 -3.98 -12.07
N LYS A 223 -6.79 -2.74 -11.65
CA LYS A 223 -7.78 -1.75 -11.18
C LYS A 223 -7.65 -0.44 -11.94
N ASN A 224 -8.73 0.33 -11.98
CA ASN A 224 -8.68 1.69 -12.52
C ASN A 224 -8.05 2.62 -11.48
N HIS A 225 -6.82 3.06 -11.74
CA HIS A 225 -6.13 4.06 -10.94
C HIS A 225 -6.25 5.45 -11.56
N TYR A 226 -6.19 6.48 -10.73
CA TYR A 226 -6.27 7.89 -11.17
C TYR A 226 -5.09 8.27 -12.07
N GLN A 227 -3.91 7.74 -11.76
CA GLN A 227 -2.69 7.98 -12.52
C GLN A 227 -1.75 6.77 -12.39
N ASP A 228 -1.29 6.28 -13.53
CA ASP A 228 -0.32 5.20 -13.63
C ASP A 228 1.08 5.84 -13.70
N GLN A 229 1.71 6.04 -12.54
CA GLN A 229 2.98 6.75 -12.43
C GLN A 229 4.14 5.77 -12.54
N CYS A 230 4.95 5.90 -13.60
CA CYS A 230 6.19 5.15 -13.75
C CYS A 230 7.26 5.78 -12.87
N SER A 231 7.88 4.95 -12.03
CA SER A 231 8.84 5.40 -11.04
C SER A 231 9.99 4.41 -10.92
N TYR A 232 11.10 4.89 -10.36
CA TYR A 232 12.28 4.08 -10.12
C TYR A 232 12.79 4.27 -8.70
N TRP A 233 13.47 3.25 -8.18
CA TRP A 233 14.08 3.31 -6.86
C TRP A 233 15.37 4.14 -6.92
N TYR A 234 15.33 5.34 -6.38
CA TYR A 234 16.50 6.19 -6.26
C TYR A 234 17.11 6.05 -4.88
N TYR A 235 18.37 5.61 -4.82
CA TYR A 235 19.15 5.53 -3.61
C TYR A 235 20.62 5.86 -3.94
N ASN A 236 21.33 6.49 -3.01
CA ASN A 236 22.77 6.78 -3.17
C ASN A 236 23.48 6.66 -1.82
N GLN A 237 24.80 6.77 -1.73
CA GLN A 237 25.52 6.59 -0.45
C GLN A 237 25.11 7.57 0.67
N SER A 238 24.45 8.68 0.36
CA SER A 238 24.03 9.73 1.31
C SER A 238 22.51 9.78 1.54
N VAL A 239 21.71 9.19 0.66
CA VAL A 239 20.26 9.31 0.62
C VAL A 239 19.64 7.92 0.74
N ALA A 240 18.81 7.74 1.77
CA ALA A 240 17.99 6.54 1.90
C ALA A 240 17.05 6.42 0.71
N GLY A 241 16.82 5.20 0.26
CA GLY A 241 16.06 4.92 -0.94
C GLY A 241 14.63 5.43 -0.87
N PHE A 242 14.16 5.95 -2.00
CA PHE A 242 12.78 6.37 -2.19
C PHE A 242 12.37 6.18 -3.65
N TRP A 243 11.06 6.10 -3.89
CA TRP A 243 10.54 6.05 -5.25
C TRP A 243 10.56 7.45 -5.89
N PHE A 244 11.31 7.60 -6.97
CA PHE A 244 11.36 8.82 -7.76
C PHE A 244 10.46 8.69 -9.00
N ASP A 245 9.60 9.68 -9.22
CA ASP A 245 8.68 9.74 -10.35
C ASP A 245 9.41 10.12 -11.64
N ASP A 246 9.36 9.27 -12.66
CA ASP A 246 9.99 9.52 -13.97
C ASP A 246 8.97 10.13 -14.94
N ARG A 247 7.91 9.37 -15.24
CA ARG A 247 6.92 9.74 -16.27
C ARG A 247 5.57 9.07 -16.07
N ILE A 248 4.59 9.53 -16.83
CA ILE A 248 3.28 8.90 -16.90
C ILE A 248 3.35 7.71 -17.85
N GLY A 249 2.85 6.56 -17.40
CA GLY A 249 2.83 5.34 -18.21
C GLY A 249 1.84 5.42 -19.36
N LYS A 250 2.17 4.76 -20.47
CA LYS A 250 1.29 4.63 -21.64
C LYS A 250 0.47 3.35 -21.51
N ARG A 251 -0.86 3.44 -21.54
CA ARG A 251 -1.72 2.24 -21.50
C ARG A 251 -1.67 1.50 -22.84
N LEU A 252 -1.33 0.21 -22.79
CA LEU A 252 -1.39 -0.74 -23.90
C LEU A 252 -2.25 -1.93 -23.48
N ALA A 253 -3.48 -2.00 -24.00
CA ALA A 253 -4.47 -3.03 -23.64
C ALA A 253 -4.68 -3.13 -22.11
N SER A 254 -4.27 -4.25 -21.50
CA SER A 254 -4.36 -4.50 -20.04
C SER A 254 -3.06 -4.20 -19.28
N MET A 255 -2.09 -3.62 -19.96
CA MET A 255 -0.76 -3.30 -19.46
C MET A 255 -0.52 -1.78 -19.49
N VAL A 256 0.43 -1.33 -18.69
CA VAL A 256 1.01 0.01 -18.77
C VAL A 256 2.48 -0.14 -19.15
N ASN A 257 2.89 0.56 -20.19
CA ASN A 257 4.27 0.67 -20.63
C ASN A 257 4.95 1.89 -20.00
N CYS A 258 6.10 1.63 -19.38
CA CYS A 258 7.00 2.62 -18.82
C CYS A 258 8.35 2.58 -19.55
N GLU A 259 8.72 3.68 -20.21
CA GLU A 259 9.98 3.79 -20.97
C GLU A 259 11.04 4.54 -20.14
N PHE A 260 12.18 3.92 -19.87
CA PHE A 260 13.26 4.50 -19.05
C PHE A 260 14.57 4.63 -19.84
N TRP A 261 15.32 5.71 -19.61
CA TRP A 261 16.62 6.00 -20.25
C TRP A 261 17.80 5.83 -19.28
N HIS A 262 17.66 4.91 -18.33
CA HIS A 262 18.67 4.58 -17.32
C HIS A 262 18.46 3.14 -16.85
N THR A 263 19.34 2.66 -15.98
CA THR A 263 19.33 1.32 -15.39
C THR A 263 19.20 1.43 -13.89
N THR A 264 18.08 0.96 -13.35
CA THR A 264 17.78 0.96 -11.91
C THR A 264 16.76 -0.15 -11.60
N HIS A 265 15.92 0.05 -10.58
CA HIS A 265 14.77 -0.78 -10.27
C HIS A 265 13.49 -0.01 -10.60
N PHE A 266 12.69 -0.56 -11.49
CA PHE A 266 11.49 0.07 -12.02
C PHE A 266 10.22 -0.52 -11.43
N ALA A 267 9.26 0.35 -11.14
CA ALA A 267 7.92 -0.04 -10.73
C ALA A 267 6.88 0.96 -11.24
N LEU A 268 5.63 0.51 -11.22
CA LEU A 268 4.47 1.37 -11.42
C LEU A 268 3.87 1.69 -10.05
N LEU A 269 3.87 2.96 -9.67
CA LEU A 269 3.20 3.43 -8.47
C LEU A 269 1.74 3.73 -8.80
N LEU A 270 0.86 2.97 -8.16
CA LEU A 270 -0.57 3.07 -8.32
C LEU A 270 -1.10 3.94 -7.17
N LEU A 271 -1.47 5.18 -7.51
CA LEU A 271 -2.16 6.05 -6.56
C LEU A 271 -3.62 5.56 -6.46
N ASP A 272 -3.90 4.87 -5.36
CA ASP A 272 -5.22 4.32 -5.09
C ASP A 272 -6.26 5.45 -4.91
N GLN A 273 -7.25 5.47 -5.80
CA GLN A 273 -8.33 6.44 -5.78
C GLN A 273 -9.18 6.33 -4.51
N ASP A 274 -9.31 5.11 -3.97
CA ASP A 274 -10.13 4.83 -2.80
C ASP A 274 -9.48 5.40 -1.53
N LYS A 275 -8.14 5.29 -1.40
CA LYS A 275 -7.40 5.87 -0.26
C LYS A 275 -7.47 7.40 -0.23
N PHE A 276 -7.38 8.06 -1.40
CA PHE A 276 -7.53 9.51 -1.47
C PHE A 276 -8.95 9.96 -1.10
N HIS A 277 -9.97 9.23 -1.56
CA HIS A 277 -11.36 9.53 -1.23
C HIS A 277 -11.63 9.34 0.28
N ASP A 278 -11.12 8.27 0.87
CA ASP A 278 -11.26 7.98 2.30
C ASP A 278 -10.59 9.03 3.18
N GLU A 279 -9.37 9.48 2.84
CA GLU A 279 -8.70 10.55 3.57
C GLU A 279 -9.44 11.89 3.45
N ALA A 280 -9.88 12.26 2.24
CA ALA A 280 -10.66 13.47 2.03
C ALA A 280 -11.97 13.45 2.83
N LEU A 281 -12.69 12.32 2.80
CA LEU A 281 -13.94 12.15 3.54
C LEU A 281 -13.69 12.27 5.06
N LYS A 282 -12.62 11.65 5.58
CA LYS A 282 -12.22 11.80 6.98
C LYS A 282 -12.05 13.26 7.36
N TRP A 283 -11.24 14.02 6.61
CA TRP A 283 -10.99 15.44 6.89
C TRP A 283 -12.27 16.28 6.86
N ILE A 284 -13.14 16.06 5.87
CA ILE A 284 -14.44 16.71 5.77
C ILE A 284 -15.30 16.39 7.01
N THR A 285 -15.35 15.13 7.44
CA THR A 285 -16.09 14.72 8.64
C THR A 285 -15.54 15.37 9.90
N TYR A 286 -14.22 15.41 10.09
CA TYR A 286 -13.59 16.04 11.26
C TYR A 286 -13.91 17.53 11.37
N ILE A 287 -13.83 18.26 10.26
CA ILE A 287 -14.12 19.70 10.22
C ILE A 287 -15.61 19.93 10.54
N ASN A 288 -16.52 19.20 9.89
CA ASN A 288 -17.96 19.33 10.11
C ASN A 288 -18.39 18.95 11.53
N CYS A 289 -17.81 17.89 12.11
CA CYS A 289 -18.07 17.50 13.50
C CYS A 289 -17.59 18.57 14.48
N SER A 290 -16.43 19.18 14.23
CA SER A 290 -15.88 20.25 15.08
C SER A 290 -16.78 21.49 15.09
N ILE A 291 -17.23 21.93 13.92
CA ILE A 291 -18.17 23.06 13.78
C ILE A 291 -19.50 22.75 14.49
N SER A 292 -20.00 21.52 14.33
CA SER A 292 -21.22 21.06 14.99
C SER A 292 -21.08 21.07 16.51
N LEU A 293 -19.96 20.59 17.06
CA LEU A 293 -19.70 20.57 18.51
C LEU A 293 -19.71 21.98 19.12
N VAL A 294 -19.06 22.95 18.45
CA VAL A 294 -19.06 24.35 18.91
C VAL A 294 -20.48 24.92 18.93
N SER A 295 -21.27 24.61 17.89
CA SER A 295 -22.67 25.06 17.78
C SER A 295 -23.56 24.44 18.88
N LEU A 296 -23.45 23.12 19.10
CA LEU A 296 -24.19 22.40 20.13
C LEU A 296 -23.81 22.90 21.53
N PHE A 297 -22.52 23.17 21.78
CA PHE A 297 -22.05 23.75 23.02
C PHE A 297 -22.70 25.13 23.30
N GLY A 298 -22.81 25.99 22.28
CA GLY A 298 -23.51 27.27 22.40
C GLY A 298 -24.99 27.13 22.78
N ILE A 299 -25.70 26.15 22.21
CA ILE A 299 -27.10 25.85 22.54
C ILE A 299 -27.23 25.38 23.99
N ILE A 300 -26.37 24.46 24.43
CA ILE A 300 -26.35 23.93 25.79
C ILE A 300 -26.03 25.05 26.80
N LEU A 301 -25.02 25.88 26.51
CA LEU A 301 -24.65 27.02 27.34
C LEU A 301 -25.83 27.99 27.51
N THR A 302 -26.52 28.30 26.41
CA THR A 302 -27.73 29.14 26.42
C THR A 302 -28.83 28.53 27.30
N ALA A 303 -29.04 27.22 27.22
CA ALA A 303 -30.02 26.51 28.03
C ALA A 303 -29.73 26.55 29.54
N VAL A 304 -28.45 26.50 29.90
CA VAL A 304 -27.97 26.58 31.29
C VAL A 304 -28.12 28.01 31.84
N LEU A 305 -27.68 29.02 31.09
CA LEU A 305 -27.69 30.41 31.52
C LEU A 305 -29.10 31.00 31.57
N PHE A 306 -29.98 30.66 30.61
CA PHE A 306 -31.29 31.29 30.45
C PHE A 306 -32.44 30.35 30.80
N LYS A 307 -32.78 30.27 32.09
CA LYS A 307 -33.91 29.45 32.59
C LYS A 307 -35.25 29.79 31.91
N LYS A 308 -35.50 31.05 31.56
CA LYS A 308 -36.72 31.47 30.84
C LYS A 308 -36.77 30.90 29.42
N TRP A 309 -35.64 30.84 28.74
CA TRP A 309 -35.51 30.25 27.40
C TRP A 309 -35.79 28.74 27.42
N ARG A 310 -35.24 28.02 28.41
CA ARG A 310 -35.43 26.56 28.58
C ARG A 310 -36.87 26.14 28.89
N LYS A 311 -37.70 27.02 29.45
CA LYS A 311 -39.10 26.72 29.79
C LYS A 311 -40.02 26.68 28.56
N ASN A 312 -39.59 27.20 27.42
CA ASN A 312 -40.37 27.16 26.19
C ASN A 312 -40.39 25.73 25.61
N ALA A 313 -41.57 25.20 25.32
CA ALA A 313 -41.74 23.84 24.79
C ALA A 313 -40.98 23.59 23.48
N GLY A 314 -40.90 24.60 22.59
CA GLY A 314 -40.11 24.50 21.35
C GLY A 314 -38.61 24.37 21.62
N ASN A 315 -38.10 25.03 22.66
CA ASN A 315 -36.69 24.95 23.05
C ASN A 315 -36.38 23.63 23.78
N GLN A 316 -37.36 23.04 24.48
CA GLN A 316 -37.22 21.70 25.05
C GLN A 316 -37.11 20.62 23.97
N ILE A 317 -37.86 20.77 22.87
CA ILE A 317 -37.75 19.91 21.69
C ILE A 317 -36.39 20.09 21.01
N LEU A 318 -35.94 21.33 20.82
CA LEU A 318 -34.60 21.62 20.31
C LEU A 318 -33.50 20.98 21.16
N LEU A 319 -33.65 20.97 22.49
CA LEU A 319 -32.68 20.31 23.38
C LEU A 319 -32.67 18.79 23.24
N ASN A 320 -33.82 18.14 23.01
CA ASN A 320 -33.85 16.70 22.75
C ASN A 320 -33.12 16.36 21.43
N PHE A 321 -33.33 17.17 20.38
CA PHE A 321 -32.56 17.07 19.14
C PHE A 321 -31.06 17.26 19.35
N THR A 322 -30.66 18.28 20.11
CA THR A 322 -29.25 18.51 20.51
C THR A 322 -28.66 17.32 21.24
N CYS A 323 -29.41 16.65 22.12
CA CYS A 323 -28.95 15.44 22.81
C CYS A 323 -28.68 14.28 21.83
N VAL A 324 -29.57 14.04 20.88
CA VAL A 324 -29.37 13.00 19.85
C VAL A 324 -28.12 13.30 19.01
N MET A 325 -27.93 14.55 18.61
CA MET A 325 -26.75 14.99 17.85
C MET A 325 -25.43 14.78 18.61
N VAL A 326 -25.40 15.09 19.91
CA VAL A 326 -24.21 14.85 20.75
C VAL A 326 -23.91 13.35 20.85
N ILE A 327 -24.94 12.51 21.03
CA ILE A 327 -24.80 11.06 21.06
C ILE A 327 -24.24 10.55 19.72
N GLN A 328 -24.79 11.01 18.59
CA GLN A 328 -24.33 10.64 17.26
C GLN A 328 -22.86 10.99 17.01
N ILE A 329 -22.44 12.22 17.34
CA ILE A 329 -21.04 12.64 17.20
C ILE A 329 -20.14 11.79 18.08
N GLY A 330 -20.53 11.52 19.33
CA GLY A 330 -19.79 10.63 20.23
C GLY A 330 -19.61 9.22 19.66
N LEU A 331 -20.69 8.65 19.10
CA LEU A 331 -20.65 7.34 18.45
C LEU A 331 -19.77 7.31 17.20
N LEU A 332 -19.69 8.39 16.42
CA LEU A 332 -18.78 8.50 15.28
C LEU A 332 -17.31 8.44 15.72
N TYR A 333 -16.94 9.11 16.81
CA TYR A 333 -15.59 9.01 17.37
C TYR A 333 -15.27 7.61 17.88
N VAL A 334 -16.23 6.96 18.56
CA VAL A 334 -16.09 5.58 19.04
C VAL A 334 -15.92 4.61 17.87
N SER A 335 -16.72 4.77 16.80
CA SER A 335 -16.62 3.98 15.58
C SER A 335 -15.21 4.08 14.94
N ASN A 336 -14.68 5.31 14.82
CA ASN A 336 -13.33 5.52 14.28
C ASN A 336 -12.23 4.89 15.15
N ALA A 337 -12.39 4.84 16.47
CA ALA A 337 -11.45 4.18 17.37
C ALA A 337 -11.51 2.64 17.28
N ILE A 338 -12.72 2.08 17.14
CA ILE A 338 -12.92 0.63 16.99
C ILE A 338 -12.32 0.14 15.66
N ASN A 339 -12.49 0.88 14.57
CA ASN A 339 -11.94 0.53 13.25
C ASN A 339 -10.41 0.32 13.30
N GLN A 340 -9.70 1.10 14.12
CA GLN A 340 -8.24 0.98 14.27
C GLN A 340 -7.79 -0.29 15.02
N THR A 341 -8.69 -0.99 15.70
CA THR A 341 -8.36 -2.10 16.62
C THR A 341 -8.80 -3.48 16.12
N SER A 342 -9.43 -3.54 14.93
CA SER A 342 -9.72 -4.69 14.03
C SER A 342 -10.17 -6.07 14.60
N GLN A 343 -10.43 -6.24 15.90
CA GLN A 343 -10.64 -7.59 16.49
C GLN A 343 -11.98 -7.79 17.25
N HIS A 344 -12.93 -6.86 17.20
CA HIS A 344 -14.14 -6.93 18.04
C HIS A 344 -15.47 -6.77 17.28
N ASN A 345 -15.94 -7.85 16.66
CA ASN A 345 -17.22 -7.91 15.92
C ASN A 345 -18.43 -7.41 16.75
N VAL A 346 -18.47 -7.68 18.05
CA VAL A 346 -19.59 -7.25 18.93
C VAL A 346 -19.63 -5.73 19.08
N LEU A 347 -18.46 -5.08 19.22
CA LEU A 347 -18.38 -3.62 19.35
C LEU A 347 -18.83 -2.92 18.06
N CYS A 348 -18.52 -3.51 16.90
CA CYS A 348 -18.97 -3.01 15.60
C CYS A 348 -20.50 -3.07 15.48
N ILE A 349 -21.13 -4.20 15.82
CA ILE A 349 -22.60 -4.36 15.80
C ILE A 349 -23.30 -3.37 16.75
N VAL A 350 -22.79 -3.22 17.97
CA VAL A 350 -23.37 -2.30 18.95
C VAL A 350 -23.23 -0.85 18.49
N THR A 351 -22.04 -0.46 18.01
CA THR A 351 -21.80 0.92 17.58
C THR A 351 -22.58 1.25 16.31
N GLY A 352 -22.61 0.33 15.34
CA GLY A 352 -23.38 0.47 14.10
C GLY A 352 -24.89 0.55 14.33
N SER A 353 -25.43 -0.27 15.24
CA SER A 353 -26.86 -0.19 15.58
C SER A 353 -27.25 1.09 16.30
N LEU A 354 -26.39 1.59 17.20
CA LEU A 354 -26.61 2.87 17.87
C LEU A 354 -26.51 4.07 16.91
N LEU A 355 -25.58 4.03 15.94
CA LEU A 355 -25.49 5.04 14.87
C LEU A 355 -26.72 5.02 13.97
N HIS A 356 -27.21 3.84 13.59
CA HIS A 356 -28.43 3.70 12.80
C HIS A 356 -29.64 4.30 13.56
N TYR A 357 -29.75 4.02 14.86
CA TYR A 357 -30.78 4.61 15.71
C TYR A 357 -30.69 6.13 15.80
N SER A 358 -29.49 6.68 16.04
CA SER A 358 -29.30 8.12 16.21
C SER A 358 -29.71 8.89 14.95
N VAL A 359 -29.35 8.39 13.76
CA VAL A 359 -29.70 9.03 12.49
C VAL A 359 -31.22 9.07 12.30
N ILE A 360 -31.93 7.96 12.52
CA ILE A 360 -33.40 7.95 12.35
C ILE A 360 -34.07 8.83 13.41
N SER A 361 -33.55 8.85 14.64
CA SER A 361 -34.03 9.74 15.70
C SER A 361 -33.83 11.21 15.33
N GLU A 362 -32.69 11.56 14.76
CA GLU A 362 -32.39 12.90 14.25
C GLU A 362 -33.41 13.33 13.18
N PHE A 363 -33.67 12.47 12.18
CA PHE A 363 -34.70 12.71 11.18
C PHE A 363 -36.09 12.93 11.78
N CYS A 364 -36.48 12.12 12.77
CA CYS A 364 -37.77 12.29 13.45
C CYS A 364 -37.85 13.61 14.21
N TRP A 365 -36.79 14.01 14.91
CA TRP A 365 -36.72 15.30 15.59
C TRP A 365 -36.74 16.49 14.62
N MET A 366 -36.04 16.40 13.48
CA MET A 366 -36.10 17.41 12.43
C MET A 366 -37.50 17.54 11.84
N LEU A 367 -38.22 16.43 11.65
CA LEU A 367 -39.61 16.42 11.19
C LEU A 367 -40.52 17.15 12.20
N VAL A 368 -40.37 16.85 13.50
CA VAL A 368 -41.12 17.51 14.57
C VAL A 368 -40.85 19.02 14.60
N ILE A 369 -39.58 19.42 14.56
CA ILE A 369 -39.17 20.83 14.54
C ILE A 369 -39.77 21.54 13.32
N SER A 370 -39.65 20.94 12.14
CA SER A 370 -40.18 21.48 10.88
C SER A 370 -41.70 21.63 10.92
N PHE A 371 -42.41 20.65 11.46
CA PHE A 371 -43.87 20.70 11.63
C PHE A 371 -44.31 21.81 12.59
N LEU A 372 -43.60 21.99 13.71
CA LEU A 372 -43.89 23.06 14.66
C LEU A 372 -43.60 24.44 14.06
N GLN A 373 -42.54 24.56 13.26
CA GLN A 373 -42.22 25.79 12.55
C GLN A 373 -43.27 26.13 11.49
N TYR A 374 -43.74 25.14 10.73
CA TYR A 374 -44.86 25.30 9.79
C TYR A 374 -46.12 25.80 10.49
N LYS A 375 -46.51 25.18 11.61
CA LYS A 375 -47.67 25.62 12.39
C LYS A 375 -47.55 27.06 12.87
N ARG A 376 -46.36 27.44 13.35
CA ARG A 376 -46.09 28.80 13.83
C ARG A 376 -46.27 29.88 12.77
N PHE A 377 -45.91 29.60 11.52
CA PHE A 377 -45.98 30.59 10.44
C PHE A 377 -47.30 30.57 9.66
N VAL A 378 -47.88 29.40 9.45
CA VAL A 378 -49.01 29.24 8.51
C VAL A 378 -50.35 29.13 9.24
N LYS A 379 -50.37 28.55 10.44
CA LYS A 379 -51.60 28.26 11.20
C LYS A 379 -51.64 29.05 12.51
N VAL A 380 -51.59 30.38 12.39
CA VAL A 380 -51.52 31.33 13.52
C VAL A 380 -52.79 31.36 14.39
N LEU A 381 -53.92 30.85 13.87
CA LEU A 381 -55.24 30.90 14.55
C LEU A 381 -55.70 29.54 15.15
N GLU A 382 -54.95 28.45 14.97
CA GLU A 382 -55.28 27.16 15.58
C GLU A 382 -54.79 27.11 17.04
N ALA A 383 -55.62 26.56 17.95
CA ALA A 383 -55.26 26.39 19.36
C ALA A 383 -53.95 25.60 19.51
N THR A 384 -53.12 26.00 20.48
CA THR A 384 -51.85 25.30 20.77
C THR A 384 -52.15 23.82 21.07
N PRO A 385 -51.50 22.88 20.36
CA PRO A 385 -51.82 21.47 20.54
C PRO A 385 -51.55 21.06 21.99
N THR A 386 -52.49 20.38 22.63
CA THR A 386 -52.29 19.84 23.97
C THR A 386 -51.23 18.72 23.92
N HIS A 387 -50.35 18.70 24.93
CA HIS A 387 -49.26 17.71 25.09
C HIS A 387 -48.26 17.62 23.93
N VAL A 388 -47.86 18.76 23.33
CA VAL A 388 -46.88 18.79 22.22
C VAL A 388 -45.60 18.04 22.52
N LEU A 389 -45.01 18.27 23.70
CA LEU A 389 -43.74 17.65 24.10
C LEU A 389 -43.86 16.13 24.18
N LEU A 390 -44.96 15.61 24.73
CA LEU A 390 -45.19 14.16 24.84
C LEU A 390 -45.28 13.52 23.45
N LYS A 391 -46.07 14.11 22.53
CA LYS A 391 -46.21 13.63 21.15
C LYS A 391 -44.88 13.69 20.40
N ALA A 392 -44.11 14.76 20.61
CA ALA A 392 -42.78 14.93 20.04
C ALA A 392 -41.80 13.85 20.54
N CYS A 393 -41.75 13.57 21.84
CA CYS A 393 -40.90 12.53 22.40
C CYS A 393 -41.27 11.12 21.92
N LEU A 394 -42.57 10.81 21.79
CA LEU A 394 -43.01 9.53 21.23
C LEU A 394 -42.50 9.37 19.77
N CYS A 395 -42.58 10.43 18.97
CA CYS A 395 -42.09 10.40 17.59
C CYS A 395 -40.55 10.34 17.52
N GLY A 396 -39.86 11.21 18.25
CA GLY A 396 -38.40 11.35 18.19
C GLY A 396 -37.61 10.20 18.81
N TRP A 397 -38.15 9.51 19.81
CA TRP A 397 -37.44 8.46 20.53
C TRP A 397 -37.95 7.03 20.24
N LEU A 398 -39.26 6.81 20.09
CA LEU A 398 -39.82 5.45 19.95
C LEU A 398 -39.92 4.99 18.49
N LEU A 399 -40.35 5.86 17.57
CA LEU A 399 -40.47 5.50 16.16
C LEU A 399 -39.15 4.99 15.54
N PRO A 400 -37.98 5.58 15.86
CA PRO A 400 -36.69 5.10 15.35
C PRO A 400 -36.30 3.68 15.81
N LEU A 401 -36.87 3.16 16.90
CA LEU A 401 -36.56 1.81 17.38
C LEU A 401 -37.08 0.73 16.44
N ILE A 402 -38.21 0.97 15.77
CA ILE A 402 -38.89 -0.02 14.92
C ILE A 402 -37.97 -0.55 13.79
N PRO A 403 -37.38 0.31 12.93
CA PRO A 403 -36.49 -0.16 11.86
C PRO A 403 -35.19 -0.79 12.40
N VAL A 404 -34.62 -0.26 13.48
CA VAL A 404 -33.35 -0.76 14.04
C VAL A 404 -33.53 -2.15 14.65
N VAL A 405 -34.59 -2.34 15.45
CA VAL A 405 -34.91 -3.66 16.04
C VAL A 405 -35.27 -4.66 14.95
N SER A 406 -36.02 -4.24 13.93
CA SER A 406 -36.36 -5.10 12.80
C SER A 406 -35.10 -5.58 12.05
N LEU A 407 -34.11 -4.72 11.85
CA LEU A 407 -32.87 -5.09 11.15
C LEU A 407 -31.99 -5.99 12.04
N LEU A 408 -31.89 -5.69 13.33
CA LEU A 408 -31.14 -6.51 14.29
C LEU A 408 -31.68 -7.94 14.41
N LEU A 409 -33.01 -8.11 14.34
CA LEU A 409 -33.65 -9.42 14.39
C LEU A 409 -33.49 -10.20 13.07
N SER A 410 -33.52 -9.50 11.93
CA SER A 410 -33.43 -10.13 10.61
C SER A 410 -32.01 -10.48 10.19
N ASN A 411 -31.05 -9.56 10.36
CA ASN A 411 -29.67 -9.75 9.91
C ASN A 411 -28.68 -8.84 10.69
N PRO A 412 -28.17 -9.29 11.85
CA PRO A 412 -27.21 -8.50 12.64
C PRO A 412 -25.82 -8.40 11.98
N SER A 413 -25.46 -9.31 11.07
CA SER A 413 -24.19 -9.27 10.33
C SER A 413 -24.07 -8.08 9.38
N SER A 414 -25.19 -7.43 9.02
CA SER A 414 -25.17 -6.21 8.20
C SER A 414 -24.43 -5.03 8.85
N TYR A 415 -24.15 -5.09 10.16
CA TYR A 415 -23.38 -4.05 10.86
C TYR A 415 -21.88 -4.33 10.96
N ILE A 416 -21.39 -5.44 10.42
CA ILE A 416 -19.98 -5.87 10.53
C ILE A 416 -19.17 -5.52 9.27
N HIS A 417 -19.85 -5.22 8.15
CA HIS A 417 -19.24 -5.02 6.83
C HIS A 417 -18.86 -3.57 6.54
#